data_AF-A0A526V6T9-F1
#
_entry.id   AF-A0A526V6T9-F1
#
_cell.length_a   1.000
_cell.length_b   1.000
_cell.length_c   1.000
_cell.angle_alpha   90.00
_cell.angle_beta   90.00
_cell.angle_gamma   90.00
#
_symmetry.space_group_name_H-M   'P 1'
#
loop_
_entity.id
_entity.type
_entity.pdbx_description
1 polymer ?
#
loop_
_entity_poly.entity_id
_entity_poly.type
_entity_poly.pdbx_seq_one_letter_code
_entity_poly.pdbx_strand_id
1 'polypeptide(L)' 'MQSSAACAVAGSTSRPNRWETLCALQSLLPLLKKAATDLRRADMVYWFEQADAEVANIIRGHPSDATAIP' A
#
# COMPACT_ATOMS: atom_id res chain seq x y z
N MET A 1 -7.70 9.57 13.15
CA MET A 1 -6.65 8.86 12.38
C MET A 1 -6.37 7.56 13.11
N GLN A 2 -7.00 6.47 12.67
CA GLN A 2 -6.79 5.15 13.24
C GLN A 2 -5.62 4.53 12.48
N SER A 3 -4.40 4.69 12.98
CA SER A 3 -3.25 3.99 12.41
C SER A 3 -3.47 2.50 12.59
N SER A 4 -3.77 1.79 11.51
CA SER A 4 -3.77 0.33 11.48
C SER A 4 -2.44 -0.16 12.02
N ALA A 5 -2.48 -0.84 13.17
CA ALA A 5 -1.33 -1.45 13.83
C ALA A 5 -0.61 -2.51 12.97
N ALA A 6 -1.12 -2.80 11.76
CA ALA A 6 -0.61 -3.79 10.82
C ALA A 6 0.68 -3.36 10.06
N CYS A 7 1.05 -2.08 10.10
CA CYS A 7 2.22 -1.57 9.38
C CYS A 7 3.34 -1.06 10.31
N ALA A 8 3.43 -1.57 11.54
CA ALA A 8 4.54 -1.25 12.44
C ALA A 8 5.87 -1.66 11.78
N VAL A 9 6.69 -0.65 11.43
CA VAL A 9 7.98 -0.80 10.76
C VAL A 9 8.89 -1.69 11.59
N ALA A 10 9.07 -2.94 11.16
CA ALA A 10 10.15 -3.78 11.64
C ALA A 10 11.44 -3.29 10.99
N GLY A 11 12.24 -2.54 11.76
CA GLY A 11 13.59 -2.16 11.35
C GLY A 11 14.43 -3.42 11.17
N SER A 12 14.74 -3.78 9.93
CA SER A 12 15.69 -4.84 9.63
C SER A 12 16.43 -4.53 8.33
N THR A 13 17.75 -4.72 8.34
CA THR A 13 18.70 -4.53 7.24
C THR A 13 18.54 -5.54 6.09
N SER A 14 17.35 -6.16 5.98
CA SER A 14 16.95 -7.09 4.93
C SER A 14 16.16 -6.34 3.86
N ARG A 15 16.14 -6.85 2.62
CA ARG A 15 15.21 -6.37 1.60
C ARG A 15 13.77 -6.43 2.16
N PRO A 16 12.96 -5.38 1.94
CA PRO A 16 11.57 -5.35 2.41
C PRO A 16 10.81 -6.56 1.88
N ASN A 17 10.04 -7.20 2.75
CA ASN A 17 9.16 -8.28 2.31
C ASN A 17 7.94 -7.72 1.56
N ARG A 18 7.16 -8.62 0.93
CA ARG A 18 5.99 -8.23 0.14
C ARG A 18 4.97 -7.42 0.96
N TRP A 19 4.78 -7.77 2.24
CA TRP A 19 3.83 -7.09 3.11
C TRP A 19 4.30 -5.67 3.48
N GLU A 20 5.56 -5.53 3.88
CA GLU A 20 6.17 -4.22 4.16
C GLU A 20 6.11 -3.29 2.94
N THR A 21 6.32 -3.85 1.74
CA THR A 21 6.20 -3.11 0.47
C THR A 21 4.77 -2.61 0.25
N LEU A 22 3.76 -3.46 0.46
CA LEU A 22 2.34 -3.08 0.30
C LEU A 22 1.91 -2.02 1.32
N CYS A 23 2.34 -2.16 2.58
CA CYS A 23 2.13 -1.16 3.63
C CYS A 23 2.76 0.19 3.26
N ALA A 24 4.02 0.19 2.79
CA ALA A 24 4.69 1.42 2.35
C ALA A 24 3.95 2.07 1.17
N LEU A 25 3.54 1.28 0.17
CA LEU A 25 2.78 1.76 -0.99
C LEU A 25 1.45 2.42 -0.60
N GLN A 26 0.71 1.87 0.37
CA GLN A 26 -0.54 2.47 0.85
C GLN A 26 -0.35 3.92 1.33
N SER A 27 0.77 4.22 2.00
CA SER A 27 1.09 5.58 2.43
C SER A 27 1.67 6.46 1.32
N LEU A 28 2.35 5.87 0.33
CA LEU A 28 3.09 6.57 -0.70
C LEU A 28 2.19 6.98 -1.89
N LEU A 29 1.22 6.14 -2.26
CA LEU A 29 0.35 6.36 -3.42
C LEU A 29 -0.44 7.68 -3.37
N PRO A 30 -1.00 8.12 -2.22
CA PRO A 30 -1.63 9.43 -2.12
C PRO A 30 -0.65 10.60 -2.38
N LEU A 31 0.60 10.46 -1.93
CA LEU A 31 1.65 11.48 -2.14
C LEU A 31 2.07 11.55 -3.61
N LEU A 32 2.23 10.39 -4.24
CA LEU A 32 2.54 10.29 -5.68
C LEU A 32 1.40 10.85 -6.53
N LYS A 33 0.14 10.56 -6.16
CA LYS A 33 -1.03 11.13 -6.82
C LYS A 33 -1.03 12.66 -6.72
N LYS A 34 -0.78 13.21 -5.52
CA LYS A 34 -0.70 14.66 -5.34
C LYS A 34 0.39 15.27 -6.22
N ALA A 35 1.59 14.70 -6.22
CA ALA A 35 2.70 15.19 -7.06
C ALA A 35 2.36 15.12 -8.56
N ALA A 36 1.70 14.06 -9.02
CA ALA A 36 1.25 13.95 -10.41
C ALA A 36 0.19 14.99 -10.77
N THR A 37 -0.75 15.28 -9.86
CA THR A 37 -1.74 16.35 -10.03
C THR A 37 -1.05 17.71 -10.15
N ASP A 38 -0.10 18.00 -9.25
CA ASP A 38 0.65 19.26 -9.25
C ASP A 38 1.46 19.44 -10.55
N LEU A 39 1.99 18.35 -11.09
CA LEU A 39 2.68 18.30 -12.38
C LEU A 39 1.76 18.20 -13.61
N ARG A 40 0.43 18.18 -13.41
CA ARG A 40 -0.60 18.02 -14.45
C ARG A 40 -0.42 16.77 -15.33
N ARG A 41 0.03 15.67 -14.73
CA ARG A 41 0.19 14.35 -15.38
C ARG A 41 -1.05 13.49 -15.13
N ALA A 42 -2.11 13.76 -15.89
CA ALA A 42 -3.41 13.10 -15.72
C ALA A 42 -3.35 11.57 -15.89
N ASP A 43 -2.48 11.08 -16.78
CA ASP A 43 -2.18 9.67 -16.97
C ASP A 43 -1.66 9.01 -15.68
N MET A 44 -0.71 9.66 -15.01
CA MET A 44 -0.12 9.15 -13.77
C MET A 44 -1.12 9.22 -12.61
N VAL A 45 -1.93 10.28 -12.53
CA VAL A 45 -3.00 10.40 -11.52
C VAL A 45 -3.94 9.20 -11.62
N TYR A 46 -4.41 8.87 -12.83
CA TYR A 46 -5.26 7.70 -13.05
C TYR A 46 -4.59 6.40 -12.58
N TRP A 47 -3.34 6.16 -12.97
CA TRP A 47 -2.63 4.94 -12.57
C TRP A 47 -2.40 4.83 -11.07
N PHE A 48 -2.12 5.95 -10.38
CA PHE A 48 -1.97 5.94 -8.93
C PHE A 48 -3.31 5.69 -8.20
N GLU A 49 -4.44 6.15 -8.74
CA GLU A 49 -5.76 5.80 -8.19
C GLU A 49 -6.08 4.32 -8.36
N GLN A 50 -5.77 3.73 -9.52
CA GLN A 50 -5.94 2.29 -9.72
C GLN A 50 -5.05 1.48 -8.77
N ALA A 51 -3.80 1.90 -8.61
CA ALA A 51 -2.86 1.24 -7.69
C ALA A 51 -3.32 1.32 -6.23
N ASP A 52 -3.89 2.45 -5.80
CA ASP A 52 -4.41 2.63 -4.43
C ASP A 52 -5.58 1.67 -4.16
N ALA A 53 -6.53 1.58 -5.10
CA ALA A 53 -7.64 0.66 -5.00
C ALA A 53 -7.17 -0.81 -4.93
N GLU A 54 -6.20 -1.19 -5.75
CA GLU A 54 -5.67 -2.55 -5.79
C GLU A 54 -4.90 -2.90 -4.51
N VAL A 55 -4.05 -2.00 -4.01
CA VAL A 55 -3.36 -2.19 -2.73
C VAL A 55 -4.36 -2.33 -1.58
N ALA A 56 -5.41 -1.51 -1.55
CA ALA A 56 -6.47 -1.64 -0.55
C ALA A 56 -7.23 -2.97 -0.66
N ASN A 57 -7.43 -3.50 -1.87
CA ASN A 57 -8.05 -4.81 -2.07
C ASN A 57 -7.15 -5.95 -1.61
N ILE A 58 -5.85 -5.91 -1.92
CA ILE A 58 -4.88 -6.92 -1.49
C ILE A 58 -4.72 -6.91 0.04
N ILE A 59 -4.68 -5.73 0.66
CA ILE A 59 -4.58 -5.59 2.13
C ILE A 59 -5.87 -6.05 2.80
N ARG A 60 -7.06 -5.67 2.29
CA ARG A 60 -8.34 -6.16 2.82
C ARG A 60 -8.53 -7.66 2.63
N GLY A 61 -8.00 -8.20 1.54
CA GLY A 61 -7.95 -9.64 1.27
C GLY A 61 -6.79 -10.35 1.96
N HIS A 62 -6.01 -9.67 2.82
CA HIS A 62 -4.92 -10.31 3.53
C HIS A 62 -5.48 -11.34 4.51
N PRO A 63 -5.16 -12.62 4.32
CA PRO A 63 -5.61 -13.64 5.22
C PRO A 63 -4.62 -13.73 6.38
N SER A 64 -4.88 -12.99 7.44
CA SER A 64 -4.56 -13.49 8.78
C SER A 64 -5.47 -14.69 9.16
N ASP A 65 -6.35 -15.12 8.24
CA ASP A 65 -7.36 -16.17 8.37
C ASP A 65 -7.14 -17.36 7.38
N ALA A 66 -5.93 -17.54 6.82
CA ALA A 66 -5.58 -18.70 5.98
C ALA A 66 -4.64 -19.69 6.66
N THR A 67 -4.60 -19.71 7.99
CA THR A 67 -4.10 -20.85 8.78
C THR A 67 -5.25 -21.48 9.58
N ALA A 68 -6.29 -21.90 8.87
CA ALA A 68 -7.18 -22.97 9.29
C ALA A 68 -7.39 -23.90 8.09
N ILE A 69 -6.29 -24.46 7.59
CA ILE A 69 -6.32 -25.62 6.69
C ILE A 69 -6.32 -26.85 7.61
N PRO A 70 -7.42 -27.60 7.76
CA PRO A 70 -7.35 -29.00 8.20
C PRO A 70 -6.76 -29.90 7.10
#